data_AF-A0A1G8FRL1-F1
#
_entry.id   AF-A0A1G8FRL1-F1
#
_cell.length_a   1.000
_cell.length_b   1.000
_cell.length_c   1.000
_cell.angle_alpha   90.00
_cell.angle_beta   90.00
_cell.angle_gamma   90.00
#
_symmetry.space_group_name_H-M   'P 1'
#
loop_
_entity.id
_entity.type
_entity.pdbx_description
1 polymer ?
#
loop_
_entity_poly.entity_id
_entity_poly.type
_entity_poly.pdbx_seq_one_letter_code
_entity_poly.pdbx_strand_id
1 'polypeptide(L)'
;MKVENRFPAVAAIDGQERPPLQGASGLAQPRKGSGASSAGARSERGAGQAAGFSIQLNQQLSAMQTAEDYLGELADRLNQLKLSIGRELSGAQGSARQALEQQLKQVDELLAQRSERTGGSLDANLQLRLHEPARARFSIDGLATLDQARNGGRETLLFSAGRSLSEPGVVVLDDAMSDQQLLRSFNIGLAASGIRAEVGQGGTLTFSVAESEWPQLKEQLALQGEGKRFAKERASHVQVREERLLDLPASVSGNDQRELRRMLDGVIGALDRIGTLRDQLRQRQSEIREFLARQANQDEQQWAEDYAANVFNLVRNSDASYAAVTQTVVAQANLSRFAVVSLLS
;
A
#
# COMPACT_ATOMS: atom_id res chain seq x y z
N MET A 1 -35.28 -11.45 -14.92
CA MET A 1 -35.33 -10.26 -14.05
C MET A 1 -33.92 -9.74 -13.89
N LYS A 2 -33.74 -8.42 -14.05
CA LYS A 2 -32.48 -7.68 -13.99
C LYS A 2 -32.01 -7.55 -12.55
N VAL A 3 -30.71 -7.70 -12.30
CA VAL A 3 -30.06 -7.17 -11.10
C VAL A 3 -29.24 -5.97 -11.54
N GLU A 4 -29.68 -4.81 -11.08
CA GLU A 4 -29.04 -3.50 -11.25
C GLU A 4 -27.74 -3.46 -10.45
N ASN A 5 -26.67 -3.04 -11.09
CA ASN A 5 -25.46 -2.59 -10.41
C ASN A 5 -25.45 -1.06 -10.44
N ARG A 6 -25.76 -0.43 -9.31
CA ARG A 6 -25.60 1.00 -9.06
C ARG A 6 -24.50 1.19 -8.03
N PHE A 7 -23.47 1.97 -8.35
CA PHE A 7 -22.98 3.05 -7.48
C PHE A 7 -22.38 4.18 -8.33
N PRO A 8 -22.48 5.45 -7.88
CA PRO A 8 -22.40 6.63 -8.71
C PRO A 8 -21.00 7.25 -8.77
N ALA A 9 -20.66 7.83 -9.93
CA ALA A 9 -19.51 8.73 -10.06
C ALA A 9 -19.88 10.12 -9.55
N VAL A 10 -19.01 10.62 -8.67
CA VAL A 10 -19.03 11.95 -8.04
C VAL A 10 -18.88 13.04 -9.10
N ALA A 11 -19.75 14.04 -8.99
CA ALA A 11 -19.72 15.27 -9.76
C ALA A 11 -18.47 16.09 -9.44
N ALA A 12 -17.64 16.36 -10.44
CA ALA A 12 -16.71 17.48 -10.42
C ALA A 12 -17.45 18.70 -10.97
N ILE A 13 -17.76 19.61 -10.04
CA ILE A 13 -18.09 21.00 -10.31
C ILE A 13 -16.82 21.66 -10.82
N ASP A 14 -16.82 22.14 -12.06
CA ASP A 14 -15.94 23.24 -12.45
C ASP A 14 -16.77 24.27 -13.21
N GLY A 15 -16.60 25.51 -12.80
CA GLY A 15 -17.43 26.64 -13.20
C GLY A 15 -16.74 27.50 -14.25
N GLN A 16 -17.51 28.50 -14.68
CA GLN A 16 -17.13 29.62 -15.55
C GLN A 16 -17.35 29.38 -17.05
N GLU A 17 -18.63 29.39 -17.43
CA GLU A 17 -19.05 29.87 -18.76
C GLU A 17 -18.98 31.41 -18.78
N ARG A 18 -18.17 31.97 -19.69
CA ARG A 18 -18.34 33.34 -20.19
C ARG A 18 -19.11 33.29 -21.52
N PRO A 19 -20.00 34.26 -21.81
CA PRO A 19 -20.95 34.16 -22.92
C PRO A 19 -20.30 34.46 -24.29
N PRO A 20 -20.82 33.89 -25.39
CA PRO A 20 -20.29 34.13 -26.73
C PRO A 20 -20.84 35.43 -27.33
N LEU A 21 -19.97 36.19 -28.00
CA LEU A 21 -20.34 37.22 -28.96
C LEU A 21 -20.41 36.61 -30.36
N GLN A 22 -21.52 36.91 -31.00
CA GLN A 22 -21.98 36.46 -32.31
C GLN A 22 -21.30 37.30 -33.41
N GLY A 23 -20.84 36.68 -34.49
CA GLY A 23 -20.19 37.39 -35.59
C GLY A 23 -19.85 36.55 -36.82
N ALA A 24 -20.86 36.36 -37.66
CA ALA A 24 -20.82 36.38 -39.13
C ALA A 24 -19.80 35.53 -39.95
N SER A 25 -20.39 34.65 -40.76
CA SER A 25 -20.18 34.49 -42.22
C SER A 25 -18.88 33.90 -42.76
N GLY A 26 -19.03 32.79 -43.52
CA GLY A 26 -18.04 32.36 -44.50
C GLY A 26 -18.20 30.91 -44.96
N LEU A 27 -18.87 30.71 -46.10
CA LEU A 27 -19.04 29.44 -46.82
C LEU A 27 -17.69 28.81 -47.24
N ALA A 28 -17.52 27.49 -47.08
CA ALA A 28 -16.90 26.58 -48.06
C ALA A 28 -16.81 25.12 -47.55
N GLN A 29 -17.70 24.25 -48.03
CA GLN A 29 -17.36 22.87 -48.40
C GLN A 29 -16.95 22.89 -49.89
N PRO A 30 -16.30 21.86 -50.49
CA PRO A 30 -16.19 20.46 -50.05
C PRO A 30 -14.79 19.81 -50.26
N ARG A 31 -14.57 18.60 -49.72
CA ARG A 31 -14.28 17.40 -50.54
C ARG A 31 -14.11 16.14 -49.69
N LYS A 32 -14.97 15.16 -49.98
CA LYS A 32 -14.84 13.75 -49.64
C LYS A 32 -13.61 13.16 -50.33
N GLY A 33 -12.80 12.43 -49.56
CA GLY A 33 -11.98 11.33 -50.03
C GLY A 33 -12.24 10.12 -49.14
N SER A 34 -12.75 9.04 -49.73
CA SER A 34 -12.67 7.66 -49.19
C SER A 34 -11.26 7.39 -48.66
N GLY A 35 -11.05 6.76 -47.52
CA GLY A 35 -11.55 5.43 -47.17
C GLY A 35 -10.33 4.49 -47.12
N ALA A 36 -10.30 3.62 -46.11
CA ALA A 36 -9.26 2.64 -45.78
C ALA A 36 -8.00 3.18 -45.08
N SER A 37 -8.10 3.39 -43.76
CA SER A 37 -7.04 3.09 -42.77
C SER A 37 -7.56 3.38 -41.36
N SER A 38 -8.47 2.54 -40.84
CA SER A 38 -8.89 2.63 -39.43
C SER A 38 -9.11 1.28 -38.75
N ALA A 39 -8.78 0.17 -39.41
CA ALA A 39 -8.89 -1.17 -38.84
C ALA A 39 -7.65 -1.56 -37.99
N GLY A 40 -6.46 -1.00 -38.28
CA GLY A 40 -5.26 -1.23 -37.47
C GLY A 40 -5.26 -0.49 -36.12
N ALA A 41 -5.82 0.72 -36.08
CA ALA A 41 -5.73 1.59 -34.89
C ALA A 41 -6.68 1.21 -33.73
N ARG A 42 -7.55 0.21 -33.90
CA ARG A 42 -8.43 -0.29 -32.83
C ARG A 42 -7.84 -1.47 -32.06
N SER A 43 -6.95 -2.26 -32.66
CA SER A 43 -6.28 -3.38 -31.98
C SER A 43 -5.17 -2.88 -31.02
N GLU A 44 -4.47 -1.82 -31.38
CA GLU A 44 -3.38 -1.25 -30.55
C GLU A 44 -3.87 -0.59 -29.25
N ARG A 45 -5.12 -0.10 -29.20
CA ARG A 45 -5.69 0.53 -28.00
C ARG A 45 -6.10 -0.46 -26.92
N GLY A 46 -6.36 -1.72 -27.26
CA GLY A 46 -6.65 -2.80 -26.31
C GLY A 46 -5.39 -3.38 -25.67
N ALA A 47 -4.32 -3.56 -26.47
CA ALA A 47 -3.05 -4.11 -26.01
C ALA A 47 -2.37 -3.24 -24.92
N GLY A 48 -2.46 -1.91 -25.03
CA GLY A 48 -1.88 -1.00 -24.04
C GLY A 48 -2.56 -1.03 -22.66
N GLN A 49 -3.88 -1.26 -22.60
CA GLN A 49 -4.62 -1.36 -21.34
C GLN A 49 -4.39 -2.73 -20.65
N ALA A 50 -4.34 -3.81 -21.42
CA ALA A 50 -4.01 -5.14 -20.92
C ALA A 50 -2.56 -5.23 -20.40
N ALA A 51 -1.61 -4.55 -21.07
CA ALA A 51 -0.22 -4.48 -20.62
C ALA A 51 -0.04 -3.69 -19.31
N GLY A 52 -0.78 -2.59 -19.11
CA GLY A 52 -0.73 -1.83 -17.85
C GLY A 52 -1.28 -2.62 -16.66
N PHE A 53 -2.38 -3.35 -16.88
CA PHE A 53 -2.99 -4.21 -15.87
C PHE A 53 -2.07 -5.37 -15.46
N SER A 54 -1.39 -6.02 -16.42
CA SER A 54 -0.46 -7.12 -16.11
C SER A 54 0.78 -6.65 -15.35
N ILE A 55 1.31 -5.46 -15.65
CA ILE A 55 2.42 -4.87 -14.90
C ILE A 55 2.02 -4.59 -13.46
N GLN A 56 0.86 -3.98 -13.22
CA GLN A 56 0.38 -3.69 -11.87
C GLN A 56 0.15 -4.98 -11.07
N LEU A 57 -0.42 -6.01 -11.69
CA LEU A 57 -0.66 -7.29 -11.04
C LEU A 57 0.64 -8.02 -10.71
N ASN A 58 1.64 -7.95 -11.59
CA ASN A 58 2.98 -8.49 -11.32
C ASN A 58 3.64 -7.77 -10.13
N GLN A 59 3.55 -6.43 -10.06
CA GLN A 59 4.06 -5.68 -8.91
C GLN A 59 3.37 -6.09 -7.61
N GLN A 60 2.04 -6.29 -7.64
CA GLN A 60 1.29 -6.78 -6.48
C GLN A 60 1.74 -8.18 -6.08
N LEU A 61 1.89 -9.09 -7.04
CA LEU A 61 2.35 -10.44 -6.76
C LEU A 61 3.77 -10.46 -6.18
N SER A 62 4.68 -9.65 -6.73
CA SER A 62 6.03 -9.49 -6.20
C SER A 62 6.02 -8.92 -4.77
N ALA A 63 5.21 -7.89 -4.50
CA ALA A 63 5.06 -7.34 -3.15
C ALA A 63 4.48 -8.37 -2.16
N MET A 64 3.52 -9.19 -2.61
CA MET A 64 2.99 -10.29 -1.79
C MET A 64 4.02 -11.40 -1.55
N GLN A 65 4.89 -11.69 -2.52
CA GLN A 65 5.95 -12.69 -2.36
C GLN A 65 7.00 -12.21 -1.35
N THR A 66 7.49 -10.98 -1.49
CA THR A 66 8.46 -10.42 -0.54
C THR A 66 7.87 -10.29 0.86
N ALA A 67 6.58 -9.96 0.98
CA ALA A 67 5.86 -9.98 2.24
C ALA A 67 5.75 -11.40 2.85
N GLU A 68 5.41 -12.44 2.05
CA GLU A 68 5.35 -13.82 2.52
C GLU A 68 6.72 -14.32 3.01
N ASP A 69 7.78 -14.03 2.26
CA ASP A 69 9.15 -14.41 2.62
C ASP A 69 9.59 -13.74 3.93
N TYR A 70 9.32 -12.44 4.08
CA TYR A 70 9.58 -11.70 5.31
C TYR A 70 8.80 -12.25 6.50
N LEU A 71 7.50 -12.50 6.33
CA LEU A 71 6.64 -13.07 7.38
C LEU A 71 7.08 -14.49 7.76
N GLY A 72 7.59 -15.27 6.80
CA GLY A 72 8.21 -16.56 7.04
C GLY A 72 9.44 -16.46 7.94
N GLU A 73 10.39 -15.60 7.59
CA GLU A 73 11.61 -15.39 8.38
C GLU A 73 11.28 -14.85 9.79
N LEU A 74 10.33 -13.92 9.88
CA LEU A 74 9.88 -13.37 11.16
C LEU A 74 9.26 -14.46 12.04
N ALA A 75 8.40 -15.32 11.49
CA ALA A 75 7.79 -16.42 12.22
C ALA A 75 8.84 -17.41 12.74
N ASP A 76 9.87 -17.72 11.95
CA ASP A 76 10.95 -18.63 12.37
C ASP A 76 11.74 -18.03 13.54
N ARG A 77 12.09 -16.75 13.48
CA ARG A 77 12.79 -16.05 14.57
C ARG A 77 11.94 -15.94 15.83
N LEU A 78 10.63 -15.66 15.69
CA LEU A 78 9.70 -15.59 16.82
C LEU A 78 9.48 -16.97 17.46
N ASN A 79 9.47 -18.06 16.68
CA ASN A 79 9.44 -19.41 17.24
C ASN A 79 10.72 -19.74 18.04
N GLN A 80 11.89 -19.33 17.54
CA GLN A 80 13.14 -19.49 18.29
C GLN A 80 13.14 -18.67 19.59
N LEU A 81 12.60 -17.44 19.54
CA LEU A 81 12.43 -16.57 20.70
C LEU A 81 11.45 -17.17 21.73
N LYS A 82 10.33 -17.74 21.26
CA LYS A 82 9.37 -18.46 22.12
C LYS A 82 10.05 -19.60 22.89
N LEU A 83 10.90 -20.38 22.22
CA LEU A 83 11.63 -21.49 22.83
C LEU A 83 12.66 -21.01 23.86
N SER A 84 13.38 -19.91 23.59
CA SER A 84 14.35 -19.36 24.55
C SER A 84 13.68 -18.75 25.77
N ILE A 85 12.59 -18.00 25.60
CA ILE A 85 11.78 -17.48 26.71
C ILE A 85 11.26 -18.64 27.57
N GLY A 86 10.78 -19.72 26.95
CA GLY A 86 10.33 -20.93 27.67
C GLY A 86 11.44 -21.59 28.50
N ARG A 87 12.67 -21.64 27.98
CA ARG A 87 13.85 -22.16 28.72
C ARG A 87 14.25 -21.26 29.88
N GLU A 88 14.27 -19.95 29.68
CA GLU A 88 14.54 -18.97 30.75
C GLU A 88 13.48 -19.04 31.86
N LEU A 89 12.19 -19.16 31.49
CA LEU A 89 11.09 -19.31 32.45
C LEU A 89 11.19 -20.61 33.27
N SER A 90 11.79 -21.65 32.69
CA SER A 90 12.04 -22.94 33.35
C SER A 90 13.27 -22.94 34.27
N GLY A 91 14.01 -21.81 34.36
CA GLY A 91 15.13 -21.64 35.30
C GLY A 91 16.49 -22.12 34.81
N ALA A 92 16.71 -22.26 33.48
CA ALA A 92 18.02 -22.59 32.93
C ALA A 92 18.99 -21.39 33.08
N GLN A 93 19.91 -21.46 34.05
CA GLN A 93 20.78 -20.35 34.45
C GLN A 93 21.85 -19.97 33.40
N GLY A 94 22.02 -18.65 33.18
CA GLY A 94 23.26 -18.00 32.74
C GLY A 94 23.48 -17.85 31.23
N SER A 95 23.66 -18.96 30.51
CA SER A 95 23.96 -18.93 29.06
C SER A 95 22.73 -18.67 28.19
N ALA A 96 21.55 -19.11 28.66
CA ALA A 96 20.30 -18.94 27.94
C ALA A 96 19.83 -17.48 27.91
N ARG A 97 20.22 -16.66 28.90
CA ARG A 97 19.90 -15.22 28.95
C ARG A 97 20.63 -14.43 27.87
N GLN A 98 21.92 -14.68 27.68
CA GLN A 98 22.69 -14.04 26.61
C GLN A 98 22.14 -14.43 25.23
N ALA A 99 21.76 -15.70 25.06
CA ALA A 99 21.12 -16.15 23.83
C ALA A 99 19.74 -15.50 23.60
N LEU A 100 18.96 -15.31 24.67
CA LEU A 100 17.68 -14.59 24.61
C LEU A 100 17.87 -13.13 24.20
N GLU A 101 18.81 -12.41 24.81
CA GLU A 101 19.11 -11.02 24.47
C GLU A 101 19.60 -10.87 23.02
N GLN A 102 20.42 -11.81 22.54
CA GLN A 102 20.84 -11.83 21.13
C GLN A 102 19.66 -12.09 20.19
N GLN A 103 18.74 -13.00 20.54
CA GLN A 103 17.55 -13.27 19.74
C GLN A 103 16.59 -12.07 19.73
N LEU A 104 16.43 -11.38 20.86
CA LEU A 104 15.63 -10.15 20.95
C LEU A 104 16.18 -9.08 20.01
N LYS A 105 17.49 -8.83 20.04
CA LYS A 105 18.15 -7.88 19.14
C LYS A 105 17.94 -8.26 17.66
N GLN A 106 18.11 -9.54 17.31
CA GLN A 106 17.90 -10.00 15.94
C GLN A 106 16.45 -9.83 15.47
N VAL A 107 15.46 -10.05 16.34
CA VAL A 107 14.06 -9.83 16.01
C VAL A 107 13.78 -8.33 15.86
N ASP A 108 14.30 -7.49 16.76
CA ASP A 108 14.12 -6.03 16.67
C ASP A 108 14.77 -5.45 15.41
N GLU A 109 15.98 -5.91 15.05
CA GLU A 109 16.64 -5.57 13.80
C GLU A 109 15.80 -6.00 12.59
N LEU A 110 15.23 -7.21 12.59
CA LEU A 110 14.35 -7.67 11.51
C LEU A 110 13.07 -6.83 11.42
N LEU A 111 12.50 -6.42 12.54
CA LEU A 111 11.33 -5.55 12.58
C LEU A 111 11.66 -4.12 12.10
N ALA A 112 12.85 -3.63 12.38
CA ALA A 112 13.33 -2.32 11.89
C ALA A 112 13.61 -2.33 10.38
N GLN A 113 14.14 -3.44 9.85
CA GLN A 113 14.41 -3.61 8.41
C GLN A 113 13.15 -3.95 7.57
N ARG A 114 11.98 -4.03 8.20
CA ARG A 114 10.71 -4.40 7.55
C ARG A 114 10.44 -3.58 6.29
N SER A 115 10.49 -2.26 6.39
CA SER A 115 10.09 -1.36 5.29
C SER A 115 10.99 -1.55 4.08
N GLU A 116 12.30 -1.68 4.29
CA GLU A 116 13.29 -1.94 3.25
C GLU A 116 13.10 -3.32 2.61
N ARG A 117 12.96 -4.37 3.41
CA ARG A 117 12.84 -5.76 2.92
C ARG A 117 11.53 -6.05 2.19
N THR A 118 10.46 -5.36 2.55
CA THR A 118 9.12 -5.57 1.99
C THR A 118 8.76 -4.52 0.93
N GLY A 119 9.66 -3.59 0.63
CA GLY A 119 9.41 -2.48 -0.30
C GLY A 119 8.28 -1.55 0.16
N GLY A 120 8.06 -1.43 1.46
CA GLY A 120 6.99 -0.62 2.05
C GLY A 120 5.58 -1.22 1.88
N SER A 121 5.46 -2.52 1.60
CA SER A 121 4.17 -3.21 1.49
C SER A 121 3.57 -3.65 2.82
N LEU A 122 4.38 -3.75 3.89
CA LEU A 122 3.95 -4.11 5.23
C LEU A 122 4.16 -2.97 6.23
N ASP A 123 3.11 -2.65 7.00
CA ASP A 123 3.19 -1.69 8.10
C ASP A 123 3.66 -2.34 9.42
N ALA A 124 3.79 -1.53 10.48
CA ALA A 124 4.19 -1.97 11.82
C ALA A 124 3.25 -2.95 12.51
N ASN A 125 2.02 -3.04 12.02
CA ASN A 125 1.00 -3.99 12.47
C ASN A 125 0.90 -5.21 11.54
N LEU A 126 1.86 -5.36 10.61
CA LEU A 126 1.93 -6.39 9.58
C LEU A 126 0.70 -6.41 8.66
N GLN A 127 0.08 -5.25 8.44
CA GLN A 127 -0.98 -5.11 7.45
C GLN A 127 -0.38 -4.89 6.06
N LEU A 128 -0.84 -5.69 5.11
CA LEU A 128 -0.44 -5.59 3.71
C LEU A 128 -1.12 -4.40 3.03
N ARG A 129 -0.31 -3.56 2.38
CA ARG A 129 -0.73 -2.43 1.54
C ARG A 129 -0.13 -2.60 0.14
N LEU A 130 -1.00 -2.84 -0.84
CA LEU A 130 -0.61 -3.14 -2.23
C LEU A 130 -0.75 -1.96 -3.19
N HIS A 131 -1.60 -0.99 -2.84
CA HIS A 131 -1.94 0.15 -3.71
C HIS A 131 -1.34 1.47 -3.22
N GLU A 132 -0.98 1.52 -1.96
CA GLU A 132 -0.46 2.70 -1.27
C GLU A 132 0.74 2.28 -0.43
N PRO A 133 1.74 3.15 -0.25
CA PRO A 133 2.84 2.87 0.67
C PRO A 133 2.31 2.67 2.09
N ALA A 134 2.90 1.74 2.82
CA ALA A 134 2.62 1.54 4.24
C ALA A 134 2.82 2.86 5.02
N ARG A 135 2.02 3.01 6.07
CA ARG A 135 2.06 4.18 6.95
C ARG A 135 2.30 3.72 8.37
N ALA A 136 3.23 4.37 9.05
CA ALA A 136 3.46 4.17 10.47
C ALA A 136 2.36 4.92 11.25
N ARG A 137 1.63 4.20 12.09
CA ARG A 137 0.62 4.77 13.00
C ARG A 137 1.27 5.04 14.34
N PHE A 138 0.99 6.19 14.93
CA PHE A 138 1.58 6.59 16.20
C PHE A 138 0.67 7.50 17.01
N SER A 139 0.96 7.60 18.30
CA SER A 139 0.34 8.52 19.25
C SER A 139 1.39 9.49 19.78
N ILE A 140 0.95 10.71 20.07
CA ILE A 140 1.80 11.76 20.64
C ILE A 140 1.40 11.91 22.10
N ASP A 141 2.37 11.81 23.02
CA ASP A 141 2.09 12.00 24.44
C ASP A 141 1.54 13.41 24.70
N GLY A 142 0.42 13.47 25.43
CA GLY A 142 -0.34 14.71 25.65
C GLY A 142 -1.40 15.04 24.59
N LEU A 143 -1.45 14.30 23.48
CA LEU A 143 -2.47 14.40 22.43
C LEU A 143 -3.04 13.02 22.08
N ALA A 144 -3.01 12.04 22.99
CA ALA A 144 -3.42 10.67 22.70
C ALA A 144 -4.95 10.50 22.56
N THR A 145 -5.73 11.44 23.09
CA THR A 145 -7.20 11.47 22.95
C THR A 145 -7.69 12.85 22.55
N LEU A 146 -8.88 12.90 21.93
CA LEU A 146 -9.55 14.16 21.58
C LEU A 146 -9.80 15.03 22.83
N ASP A 147 -10.15 14.41 23.95
CA ASP A 147 -10.36 15.13 25.21
C ASP A 147 -9.04 15.74 25.71
N GLN A 148 -7.91 15.03 25.64
CA GLN A 148 -6.60 15.63 25.96
C GLN A 148 -6.23 16.75 24.98
N ALA A 149 -6.60 16.61 23.71
CA ALA A 149 -6.39 17.63 22.70
C ALA A 149 -7.33 18.85 22.84
N ARG A 150 -8.42 18.76 23.63
CA ARG A 150 -9.28 19.90 23.99
C ARG A 150 -8.91 20.51 25.34
N ASN A 151 -8.64 19.65 26.32
CA ASN A 151 -8.36 20.02 27.70
C ASN A 151 -7.07 20.84 27.76
N GLY A 152 -7.23 22.14 28.02
CA GLY A 152 -6.16 23.13 27.91
C GLY A 152 -6.64 24.46 27.33
N GLY A 153 -7.85 24.51 26.77
CA GLY A 153 -8.43 25.72 26.20
C GLY A 153 -7.75 26.13 24.88
N ARG A 154 -8.12 27.31 24.37
CA ARG A 154 -7.59 27.82 23.11
C ARG A 154 -6.06 27.94 23.15
N GLU A 155 -5.37 27.21 22.29
CA GLU A 155 -3.90 27.15 22.22
C GLU A 155 -3.47 26.89 20.78
N THR A 156 -2.42 27.58 20.34
CA THR A 156 -1.78 27.31 19.05
C THR A 156 -0.57 26.41 19.27
N LEU A 157 -0.56 25.25 18.60
CA LEU A 157 0.55 24.32 18.61
C LEU A 157 1.38 24.48 17.34
N LEU A 158 2.70 24.61 17.52
CA LEU A 158 3.68 24.62 16.45
C LEU A 158 4.41 23.28 16.44
N PHE A 159 4.28 22.54 15.35
CA PHE A 159 4.95 21.28 15.09
C PHE A 159 6.19 21.53 14.25
N SER A 160 7.34 21.07 14.71
CA SER A 160 8.59 21.12 13.96
C SER A 160 9.25 19.74 14.00
N ALA A 161 9.73 19.23 12.88
CA ALA A 161 10.58 18.03 12.84
C ALA A 161 11.78 18.20 11.92
N GLY A 162 12.62 19.19 12.25
CA GLY A 162 13.91 19.40 11.60
C GLY A 162 13.86 19.45 10.08
N ARG A 163 14.57 18.53 9.40
CA ARG A 163 14.62 18.49 7.92
C ARG A 163 13.43 17.76 7.31
N SER A 164 12.70 16.98 8.10
CA SER A 164 11.47 16.29 7.67
C SER A 164 10.27 17.23 7.61
N LEU A 165 10.32 18.38 8.31
CA LEU A 165 9.36 19.48 8.15
C LEU A 165 10.10 20.72 7.63
N SER A 166 9.98 20.99 6.33
CA SER A 166 10.53 22.22 5.73
C SER A 166 9.88 23.48 6.29
N GLU A 167 8.61 23.38 6.69
CA GLU A 167 7.84 24.45 7.33
C GLU A 167 7.21 23.92 8.63
N PRO A 168 7.22 24.71 9.72
CA PRO A 168 6.53 24.34 10.94
C PRO A 168 5.02 24.21 10.72
N GLY A 169 4.43 23.08 11.10
CA GLY A 169 2.99 22.88 11.05
C GLY A 169 2.29 23.65 12.16
N VAL A 170 1.27 24.45 11.82
CA VAL A 170 0.52 25.24 12.81
C VAL A 170 -0.86 24.63 13.00
N VAL A 171 -1.17 24.24 14.23
CA VAL A 171 -2.48 23.72 14.59
C VAL A 171 -3.10 24.58 15.68
N VAL A 172 -4.24 25.20 15.39
CA VAL A 172 -5.01 25.95 16.38
C VAL A 172 -6.04 25.02 17.00
N LEU A 173 -5.97 24.87 18.32
CA LEU A 173 -6.89 24.08 19.12
C LEU A 173 -7.77 25.03 19.93
N ASP A 174 -9.05 24.73 20.04
CA ASP A 174 -10.02 25.46 20.85
C ASP A 174 -11.00 24.48 21.50
N ASP A 175 -11.43 24.78 22.72
CA ASP A 175 -12.31 23.93 23.52
C ASP A 175 -13.74 23.89 22.94
N ALA A 176 -14.13 24.96 22.24
CA ALA A 176 -15.42 25.03 21.55
C ALA A 176 -15.47 24.25 20.23
N MET A 177 -14.36 23.66 19.77
CA MET A 177 -14.31 22.93 18.50
C MET A 177 -14.94 21.53 18.63
N SER A 178 -15.80 21.19 17.66
CA SER A 178 -16.26 19.81 17.44
C SER A 178 -15.11 18.86 17.06
N ASP A 179 -15.30 17.55 17.23
CA ASP A 179 -14.26 16.53 16.95
C ASP A 179 -13.77 16.65 15.51
N GLN A 180 -14.70 16.89 14.59
CA GLN A 180 -14.43 17.06 13.17
C GLN A 180 -13.62 18.33 12.87
N GLN A 181 -13.89 19.43 13.58
CA GLN A 181 -13.11 20.67 13.44
C GLN A 181 -11.69 20.48 13.96
N LEU A 182 -11.54 19.82 15.11
CA LEU A 182 -10.24 19.51 15.70
C LEU A 182 -9.38 18.66 14.75
N LEU A 183 -9.96 17.57 14.23
CA LEU A 183 -9.32 16.72 13.23
C LEU A 183 -8.95 17.46 11.96
N ARG A 184 -9.83 18.36 11.49
CA ARG A 184 -9.55 19.17 10.31
C ARG A 184 -8.38 20.13 10.57
N SER A 185 -8.33 20.76 11.73
CA SER A 185 -7.21 21.63 12.13
C SER A 185 -5.88 20.86 12.13
N PHE A 186 -5.86 19.64 12.69
CA PHE A 186 -4.67 18.79 12.65
C PHE A 186 -4.28 18.42 11.21
N ASN A 187 -5.22 17.95 10.40
CA ASN A 187 -4.95 17.53 9.03
C ASN A 187 -4.52 18.69 8.12
N ILE A 188 -5.00 19.92 8.34
CA ILE A 188 -4.55 21.11 7.61
C ILE A 188 -3.15 21.52 8.08
N GLY A 189 -2.95 21.65 9.40
CA GLY A 189 -1.69 22.12 9.96
C GLY A 189 -0.52 21.16 9.74
N LEU A 190 -0.81 19.87 9.58
CA LEU A 190 0.18 18.82 9.37
C LEU A 190 0.20 18.27 7.92
N ALA A 191 -0.56 18.86 7.00
CA ALA A 191 -0.60 18.39 5.61
C ALA A 191 0.79 18.45 4.95
N ALA A 192 1.55 19.52 5.21
CA ALA A 192 2.88 19.74 4.64
C ALA A 192 3.92 18.72 5.11
N SER A 193 3.71 18.09 6.27
CA SER A 193 4.58 17.04 6.80
C SER A 193 4.14 15.63 6.43
N GLY A 194 3.09 15.49 5.61
CA GLY A 194 2.54 14.19 5.25
C GLY A 194 1.88 13.44 6.41
N ILE A 195 1.72 14.07 7.59
CA ILE A 195 1.07 13.46 8.75
C ILE A 195 -0.45 13.61 8.64
N ARG A 196 -1.17 12.51 8.83
CA ARG A 196 -2.64 12.47 8.92
C ARG A 196 -3.08 12.14 10.33
N ALA A 197 -4.05 12.89 10.85
CA ALA A 197 -4.72 12.60 12.09
C ALA A 197 -6.06 11.89 11.82
N GLU A 198 -6.27 10.77 12.50
CA GLU A 198 -7.47 9.94 12.47
C GLU A 198 -7.98 9.75 13.91
N VAL A 199 -9.29 9.59 14.06
CA VAL A 199 -9.89 9.23 15.34
C VAL A 199 -10.29 7.77 15.32
N GLY A 200 -9.71 7.01 16.24
CA GLY A 200 -10.03 5.62 16.51
C GLY A 200 -11.28 5.46 17.37
N GLN A 201 -11.57 4.22 17.74
CA GLN A 201 -12.69 3.91 18.62
C GLN A 201 -12.45 4.52 20.00
N GLY A 202 -13.49 5.12 20.59
CA GLY A 202 -13.42 5.74 21.92
C GLY A 202 -12.70 7.09 21.98
N GLY A 203 -12.56 7.81 20.84
CA GLY A 203 -11.98 9.16 20.83
C GLY A 203 -10.46 9.19 20.94
N THR A 204 -9.80 8.06 20.66
CA THR A 204 -8.34 7.96 20.56
C THR A 204 -7.86 8.69 19.31
N LEU A 205 -6.86 9.56 19.46
CA LEU A 205 -6.28 10.31 18.35
C LEU A 205 -5.03 9.59 17.87
N THR A 206 -5.06 9.11 16.63
CA THR A 206 -3.94 8.40 15.99
C THR A 206 -3.41 9.24 14.85
N PHE A 207 -2.09 9.41 14.82
CA PHE A 207 -1.39 10.07 13.73
C PHE A 207 -0.78 9.01 12.82
N SER A 208 -0.66 9.31 11.52
CA SER A 208 -0.02 8.43 10.56
C SER A 208 0.88 9.19 9.61
N VAL A 209 2.07 8.66 9.35
CA VAL A 209 3.05 9.21 8.39
C VAL A 209 3.51 8.11 7.44
N ALA A 210 4.11 8.46 6.30
CA ALA A 210 4.73 7.46 5.44
C ALA A 210 5.78 6.66 6.24
N GLU A 211 5.77 5.33 6.10
CA GLU A 211 6.65 4.42 6.83
C GLU A 211 8.14 4.78 6.65
N SER A 212 8.53 5.26 5.47
CA SER A 212 9.89 5.70 5.15
C SER A 212 10.34 6.95 5.90
N GLU A 213 9.41 7.81 6.30
CA GLU A 213 9.68 9.09 6.98
C GLU A 213 9.65 8.94 8.51
N TRP A 214 9.06 7.84 9.00
CA TRP A 214 8.85 7.58 10.42
C TRP A 214 10.13 7.66 11.28
N PRO A 215 11.29 7.04 10.92
CA PRO A 215 12.49 7.10 11.75
C PRO A 215 12.98 8.53 11.98
N GLN A 216 12.95 9.37 10.95
CA GLN A 216 13.38 10.77 11.04
C GLN A 216 12.39 11.60 11.84
N LEU A 217 11.08 11.37 11.63
CA LEU A 217 10.03 12.06 12.37
C LEU A 217 10.13 11.76 13.87
N LYS A 218 10.27 10.48 14.24
CA LYS A 218 10.36 10.03 15.64
C LYS A 218 11.48 10.74 16.41
N GLU A 219 12.64 10.95 15.78
CA GLU A 219 13.80 11.59 16.43
C GLU A 219 13.70 13.12 16.48
N GLN A 220 13.04 13.74 15.51
CA GLN A 220 13.08 15.20 15.33
C GLN A 220 11.79 15.91 15.75
N LEU A 221 10.69 15.19 16.00
CA LEU A 221 9.41 15.80 16.34
C LEU A 221 9.52 16.60 17.65
N ALA A 222 9.27 17.89 17.54
CA ALA A 222 9.19 18.83 18.64
C ALA A 222 7.91 19.64 18.53
N LEU A 223 7.33 19.94 19.69
CA LEU A 223 6.09 20.66 19.83
C LEU A 223 6.30 21.88 20.72
N GLN A 224 5.81 23.02 20.25
CA GLN A 224 5.78 24.27 21.01
C GLN A 224 4.31 24.70 21.18
N GLY A 225 3.93 25.06 22.40
CA GLY A 225 2.58 25.54 22.70
C GLY A 225 2.58 26.99 23.16
N GLU A 226 1.56 27.38 23.91
CA GLU A 226 1.45 28.72 24.51
C GLU A 226 1.64 28.68 26.04
N GLY A 227 2.11 27.55 26.59
CA GLY A 227 2.36 27.35 28.02
C GLY A 227 1.18 26.72 28.75
N LYS A 228 0.15 26.24 28.04
CA LYS A 228 -0.99 25.54 28.67
C LYS A 228 -0.76 24.04 28.69
N ARG A 229 -0.52 23.44 27.51
CA ARG A 229 -0.16 22.01 27.39
C ARG A 229 1.31 21.79 27.11
N PHE A 230 1.89 22.66 26.27
CA PHE A 230 3.28 22.59 25.87
C PHE A 230 3.97 23.93 26.12
N ALA A 231 5.28 23.89 26.35
CA ALA A 231 6.04 25.08 26.73
C ALA A 231 5.97 26.16 25.64
N LYS A 232 5.83 27.42 26.08
CA LYS A 232 5.78 28.59 25.19
C LYS A 232 7.14 28.98 24.62
N GLU A 233 8.18 28.84 25.42
CA GLU A 233 9.48 29.48 25.14
C GLU A 233 10.33 28.74 24.12
N ARG A 234 10.26 27.40 24.07
CA ARG A 234 11.02 26.58 23.14
C ARG A 234 10.23 25.32 22.77
N ALA A 235 10.40 24.87 21.53
CA ALA A 235 9.90 23.57 21.11
C ALA A 235 10.58 22.47 21.94
N SER A 236 9.76 21.68 22.64
CA SER A 236 10.22 20.51 23.40
C SER A 236 10.05 19.26 22.55
N HIS A 237 11.06 18.39 22.56
CA HIS A 237 10.92 17.07 21.95
C HIS A 237 9.78 16.32 22.63
N VAL A 238 8.86 15.77 21.83
CA VAL A 238 7.70 15.05 22.36
C VAL A 238 7.92 13.56 22.20
N GLN A 239 7.56 12.80 23.22
CA GLN A 239 7.59 11.35 23.17
C GLN A 239 6.48 10.86 22.23
N VAL A 240 6.88 10.10 21.22
CA VAL A 240 5.99 9.54 20.22
C VAL A 240 6.02 8.03 20.34
N ARG A 241 4.84 7.40 20.43
CA ARG A 241 4.71 5.95 20.52
C ARG A 241 4.07 5.38 19.27
N GLU A 242 4.84 4.57 18.55
CA GLU A 242 4.36 3.80 17.40
C GLU A 242 3.39 2.70 17.83
N GLU A 243 2.33 2.51 17.07
CA GLU A 243 1.42 1.38 17.21
C GLU A 243 1.99 0.20 16.41
N ARG A 244 2.56 -0.78 17.13
CA ARG A 244 3.21 -1.97 16.57
C ARG A 244 2.48 -3.24 17.02
N LEU A 245 2.49 -4.27 16.18
CA LEU A 245 1.94 -5.59 16.56
C LEU A 245 2.69 -6.21 17.74
N LEU A 246 4.00 -6.01 17.77
CA LEU A 246 4.89 -6.59 18.77
C LEU A 246 5.77 -5.48 19.34
N ASP A 247 5.66 -5.28 20.66
CA ASP A 247 6.53 -4.38 21.42
C ASP A 247 7.46 -5.23 22.28
N LEU A 248 8.73 -5.32 21.87
CA LEU A 248 9.76 -6.09 22.57
C LEU A 248 10.66 -5.12 23.35
N PRO A 249 10.93 -5.38 24.64
CA PRO A 249 11.86 -4.57 25.40
C PRO A 249 13.29 -4.76 24.86
N ALA A 250 14.08 -3.69 24.88
CA ALA A 250 15.48 -3.71 24.44
C ALA A 250 16.38 -4.64 25.29
N SER A 251 15.98 -4.91 26.53
CA SER A 251 16.67 -5.82 27.44
C SER A 251 15.69 -6.36 28.49
N VAL A 252 15.79 -7.64 28.82
CA VAL A 252 15.06 -8.22 29.95
C VAL A 252 15.77 -7.80 31.24
N SER A 253 15.12 -6.99 32.07
CA SER A 253 15.70 -6.52 33.34
C SER A 253 15.36 -7.48 34.48
N GLY A 254 16.37 -7.93 35.22
CA GLY A 254 16.17 -8.73 36.45
C GLY A 254 15.47 -10.08 36.25
N ASN A 255 15.06 -10.70 37.35
CA ASN A 255 14.49 -12.05 37.43
C ASN A 255 12.95 -12.02 37.25
N ASP A 256 12.43 -11.06 36.48
CA ASP A 256 10.99 -10.76 36.46
C ASP A 256 10.25 -11.74 35.53
N GLN A 257 9.94 -12.92 36.05
CA GLN A 257 9.19 -13.96 35.35
C GLN A 257 7.85 -13.46 34.79
N ARG A 258 7.28 -12.39 35.34
CA ARG A 258 6.04 -11.77 34.83
C ARG A 258 6.28 -11.08 33.50
N GLU A 259 7.40 -10.39 33.34
CA GLU A 259 7.78 -9.75 32.09
C GLU A 259 8.03 -10.79 31.00
N LEU A 260 8.76 -11.87 31.33
CA LEU A 260 8.98 -13.00 30.41
C LEU A 260 7.68 -13.67 29.97
N ARG A 261 6.70 -13.84 30.87
CA ARG A 261 5.37 -14.38 30.52
C ARG A 261 4.61 -13.45 29.58
N ARG A 262 4.58 -12.14 29.87
CA ARG A 262 3.93 -11.15 28.97
C ARG A 262 4.57 -11.12 27.60
N MET A 263 5.91 -11.22 27.54
CA MET A 263 6.64 -11.31 26.29
C MET A 263 6.28 -12.60 25.53
N LEU A 264 6.21 -13.74 26.23
CA LEU A 264 5.78 -15.01 25.64
C LEU A 264 4.36 -14.91 25.07
N ASP A 265 3.43 -14.35 25.83
CA ASP A 265 2.04 -14.16 25.38
C ASP A 265 1.97 -13.24 24.15
N GLY A 266 2.74 -12.15 24.13
CA GLY A 266 2.85 -11.25 22.98
C GLY A 266 3.45 -11.93 21.74
N VAL A 267 4.50 -12.72 21.90
CA VAL A 267 5.13 -13.50 20.81
C VAL A 267 4.16 -14.55 20.27
N ILE A 268 3.41 -15.24 21.13
CA ILE A 268 2.39 -16.21 20.71
C ILE A 268 1.27 -15.52 19.93
N GLY A 269 0.77 -14.38 20.42
CA GLY A 269 -0.25 -13.60 19.72
C GLY A 269 0.22 -13.10 18.35
N ALA A 270 1.48 -12.66 18.25
CA ALA A 270 2.07 -12.26 16.98
C ALA A 270 2.25 -13.45 16.02
N LEU A 271 2.68 -14.62 16.51
CA LEU A 271 2.80 -15.84 15.70
C LEU A 271 1.46 -16.29 15.12
N ASP A 272 0.39 -16.27 15.92
CA ASP A 272 -0.97 -16.61 15.48
C ASP A 272 -1.46 -15.63 14.40
N ARG A 273 -1.24 -14.32 14.63
CA ARG A 273 -1.57 -13.28 13.65
C ARG A 273 -0.78 -13.44 12.36
N ILE A 274 0.53 -13.72 12.44
CA ILE A 274 1.37 -13.97 11.27
C ILE A 274 0.89 -15.23 10.52
N GLY A 275 0.56 -16.31 11.22
CA GLY A 275 0.00 -17.52 10.60
C GLY A 275 -1.26 -17.21 9.80
N THR A 276 -2.22 -16.52 10.41
CA THR A 276 -3.46 -16.10 9.74
C THR A 276 -3.18 -15.21 8.51
N LEU A 277 -2.26 -14.25 8.62
CA LEU A 277 -1.91 -13.35 7.52
C LEU A 277 -1.27 -14.11 6.35
N ARG A 278 -0.36 -15.06 6.63
CA ARG A 278 0.28 -15.89 5.61
C ARG A 278 -0.71 -16.78 4.88
N ASP A 279 -1.65 -17.38 5.61
CA ASP A 279 -2.71 -18.21 5.00
C ASP A 279 -3.59 -17.36 4.06
N GLN A 280 -3.97 -16.15 4.50
CA GLN A 280 -4.69 -15.20 3.65
C GLN A 280 -3.86 -14.82 2.42
N LEU A 281 -2.57 -14.57 2.58
CA LEU A 281 -1.68 -14.17 1.50
C LEU A 281 -1.54 -15.27 0.45
N ARG A 282 -1.36 -16.53 0.88
CA ARG A 282 -1.30 -17.71 0.01
C ARG A 282 -2.61 -17.93 -0.74
N GLN A 283 -3.75 -17.79 -0.06
CA GLN A 283 -5.05 -17.88 -0.71
C GLN A 283 -5.18 -16.81 -1.81
N ARG A 284 -4.86 -15.55 -1.50
CA ARG A 284 -4.90 -14.45 -2.48
C ARG A 284 -3.95 -14.68 -3.66
N GLN A 285 -2.73 -15.16 -3.41
CA GLN A 285 -1.80 -15.49 -4.49
C GLN A 285 -2.35 -16.60 -5.40
N SER A 286 -2.99 -17.62 -4.81
CA SER A 286 -3.62 -18.70 -5.59
C SER A 286 -4.79 -18.18 -6.42
N GLU A 287 -5.65 -17.34 -5.84
CA GLU A 287 -6.76 -16.69 -6.55
C GLU A 287 -6.26 -15.86 -7.74
N ILE A 288 -5.19 -15.08 -7.54
CA ILE A 288 -4.57 -14.26 -8.59
C ILE A 288 -3.98 -15.15 -9.70
N ARG A 289 -3.27 -16.23 -9.34
CA ARG A 289 -2.71 -17.17 -10.32
C ARG A 289 -3.80 -17.88 -11.13
N GLU A 290 -4.87 -18.31 -10.48
CA GLU A 290 -6.01 -18.94 -11.16
C GLU A 290 -6.76 -17.94 -12.07
N PHE A 291 -6.90 -16.69 -11.62
CA PHE A 291 -7.45 -15.62 -12.45
C PHE A 291 -6.58 -15.36 -13.69
N LEU A 292 -5.27 -15.26 -13.52
CA LEU A 292 -4.31 -15.11 -14.62
C LEU A 292 -4.35 -16.28 -15.60
N ALA A 293 -4.42 -17.51 -15.11
CA ALA A 293 -4.53 -18.70 -15.95
C ALA A 293 -5.84 -18.70 -16.77
N ARG A 294 -6.96 -18.33 -16.15
CA ARG A 294 -8.25 -18.22 -16.84
C ARG A 294 -8.25 -17.11 -17.89
N GLN A 295 -7.67 -15.96 -17.58
CA GLN A 295 -7.61 -14.84 -18.51
C GLN A 295 -6.68 -15.15 -19.68
N ALA A 296 -5.51 -15.72 -19.44
CA ALA A 296 -4.59 -16.14 -20.50
C ALA A 296 -5.26 -17.13 -21.46
N ASN A 297 -6.02 -18.11 -20.93
CA ASN A 297 -6.76 -19.05 -21.76
C ASN A 297 -7.89 -18.38 -22.58
N GLN A 298 -8.58 -17.38 -22.02
CA GLN A 298 -9.63 -16.64 -22.74
C GLN A 298 -9.06 -15.76 -23.85
N ASP A 299 -7.97 -15.04 -23.55
CA ASP A 299 -7.26 -14.22 -24.53
C ASP A 299 -6.69 -15.10 -25.66
N GLU A 300 -6.17 -16.30 -25.34
CA GLU A 300 -5.66 -17.26 -26.33
C GLU A 300 -6.77 -17.87 -27.19
N GLN A 301 -7.93 -18.20 -26.62
CA GLN A 301 -9.11 -18.67 -27.36
C GLN A 301 -9.62 -17.59 -28.33
N GLN A 302 -9.77 -16.35 -27.86
CA GLN A 302 -10.19 -15.23 -28.70
C GLN A 302 -9.19 -14.95 -29.83
N TRP A 303 -7.89 -14.98 -29.51
CA TRP A 303 -6.84 -14.85 -30.51
C TRP A 303 -6.91 -15.96 -31.56
N ALA A 304 -7.14 -17.21 -31.16
CA ALA A 304 -7.23 -18.34 -32.07
C ALA A 304 -8.46 -18.23 -33.00
N GLU A 305 -9.60 -17.78 -32.48
CA GLU A 305 -10.82 -17.53 -33.27
C GLU A 305 -10.61 -16.39 -34.28
N ASP A 306 -10.04 -15.26 -33.86
CA ASP A 306 -9.74 -14.12 -34.73
C ASP A 306 -8.70 -14.47 -35.80
N TYR A 307 -7.68 -15.26 -35.44
CA TYR A 307 -6.68 -15.75 -36.38
C TYR A 307 -7.30 -16.69 -37.40
N ALA A 308 -8.11 -17.67 -36.97
CA ALA A 308 -8.81 -18.58 -37.87
C ALA A 308 -9.75 -17.83 -38.82
N ALA A 309 -10.48 -16.83 -38.31
CA ALA A 309 -11.34 -15.97 -39.12
C ALA A 309 -10.52 -15.15 -40.14
N ASN A 310 -9.38 -14.59 -39.75
CA ASN A 310 -8.50 -13.86 -40.65
C ASN A 310 -7.89 -14.74 -41.74
N VAL A 311 -7.40 -15.93 -41.38
CA VAL A 311 -6.86 -16.90 -42.35
C VAL A 311 -7.96 -17.34 -43.32
N PHE A 312 -9.16 -17.64 -42.83
CA PHE A 312 -10.28 -18.03 -43.68
C PHE A 312 -10.72 -16.91 -44.63
N ASN A 313 -10.77 -15.67 -44.14
CA ASN A 313 -11.05 -14.50 -44.98
C ASN A 313 -9.94 -14.25 -46.00
N LEU A 314 -8.67 -14.44 -45.62
CA LEU A 314 -7.53 -14.30 -46.54
C LEU A 314 -7.60 -15.35 -47.66
N VAL A 315 -7.87 -16.61 -47.32
CA VAL A 315 -8.00 -17.72 -48.28
C VAL A 315 -9.22 -17.53 -49.18
N ARG A 316 -10.35 -17.04 -48.63
CA ARG A 316 -11.57 -16.76 -49.39
C ARG A 316 -11.42 -15.56 -50.34
N ASN A 317 -10.58 -14.59 -49.99
CA ASN A 317 -10.32 -13.40 -50.80
C ASN A 317 -9.10 -13.58 -51.74
N SER A 318 -8.36 -14.68 -51.62
CA SER A 318 -7.22 -15.00 -52.48
C SER A 318 -7.64 -15.84 -53.69
N ASP A 319 -8.53 -15.32 -54.52
CA ASP A 319 -8.66 -15.81 -55.89
C ASP A 319 -7.46 -15.26 -56.70
N ALA A 320 -6.41 -16.09 -56.78
CA ALA A 320 -5.19 -15.94 -57.58
C ALA A 320 -4.24 -14.78 -57.25
N SER A 321 -3.30 -14.96 -56.30
CA SER A 321 -2.06 -14.15 -56.31
C SER A 321 -0.92 -14.73 -55.46
N TYR A 322 0.30 -14.76 -56.02
CA TYR A 322 1.57 -15.10 -55.35
C TYR A 322 1.82 -14.35 -54.02
N ALA A 323 1.15 -13.21 -53.81
CA ALA A 323 1.19 -12.43 -52.57
C ALA A 323 0.68 -13.21 -51.34
N ALA A 324 -0.35 -14.06 -51.51
CA ALA A 324 -0.92 -14.87 -50.43
C ALA A 324 0.07 -15.96 -49.95
N VAL A 325 0.92 -16.48 -50.86
CA VAL A 325 1.96 -17.47 -50.55
C VAL A 325 3.10 -16.83 -49.76
N THR A 326 3.53 -15.61 -50.11
CA THR A 326 4.55 -14.89 -49.32
C THR A 326 4.04 -14.49 -47.94
N GLN A 327 2.76 -14.13 -47.79
CA GLN A 327 2.17 -13.82 -46.49
C GLN A 327 1.99 -15.07 -45.61
N THR A 328 1.68 -16.23 -46.19
CA THR A 328 1.61 -17.50 -45.43
C THR A 328 2.99 -17.98 -44.99
N VAL A 329 4.05 -17.77 -45.79
CA VAL A 329 5.43 -18.10 -45.37
C VAL A 329 5.90 -17.18 -44.23
N VAL A 330 5.56 -15.88 -44.24
CA VAL A 330 5.88 -14.96 -43.14
C VAL A 330 5.04 -15.24 -41.88
N ALA A 331 3.80 -15.68 -42.04
CA ALA A 331 2.97 -16.14 -40.93
C ALA A 331 3.51 -17.45 -40.32
N GLN A 332 3.91 -18.42 -41.15
CA GLN A 332 4.55 -19.67 -40.70
C GLN A 332 5.92 -19.43 -40.05
N ALA A 333 6.67 -18.43 -40.49
CA ALA A 333 7.93 -18.04 -39.86
C ALA A 333 7.74 -17.42 -38.46
N ASN A 334 6.57 -16.85 -38.17
CA ASN A 334 6.20 -16.31 -36.86
C ASN A 334 5.41 -17.29 -35.98
N LEU A 335 5.08 -18.49 -36.47
CA LEU A 335 4.56 -19.57 -35.62
C LEU A 335 5.70 -20.07 -34.72
N SER A 336 5.80 -19.49 -33.53
CA SER A 336 6.71 -20.00 -32.51
C SER A 336 6.28 -21.39 -32.07
N ARG A 337 7.26 -22.24 -31.75
CA ARG A 337 7.09 -23.63 -31.28
C ARG A 337 6.04 -23.81 -30.17
N PHE A 338 5.72 -22.76 -29.42
CA PHE A 338 4.70 -22.74 -28.38
C PHE A 338 3.27 -22.89 -28.92
N ALA A 339 2.93 -22.31 -30.08
CA ALA A 339 1.59 -22.41 -30.66
C ALA A 339 1.25 -23.84 -31.15
N VAL A 340 2.26 -24.60 -31.57
CA VAL A 340 2.09 -26.00 -32.00
C VAL A 340 1.90 -26.94 -30.80
N VAL A 341 2.50 -26.62 -29.65
CA VAL A 341 2.33 -27.41 -28.42
C VAL A 341 0.95 -27.14 -27.79
N SER A 342 0.46 -25.90 -27.85
CA SER A 342 -0.90 -25.51 -27.40
C SER A 342 -2.02 -26.24 -28.17
N LEU A 343 -1.81 -26.55 -29.45
CA LEU A 343 -2.80 -27.26 -30.27
C LEU A 343 -2.84 -28.79 -30.05
N LEU A 344 -1.89 -29.35 -29.29
CA LEU A 344 -1.72 -30.79 -29.07
C LEU A 344 -1.92 -31.23 -27.61
N SER A 345 -2.20 -30.31 -26.67
CA SER A 345 -2.53 -30.63 -25.27
C SER A 345 -4.00 -30.34 -24.96
#